data_AF-A0A7X5YBB6-F1
#
_entry.id   AF-A0A7X5YBB6-F1
#
_cell.length_a   1.000
_cell.length_b   1.000
_cell.length_c   1.000
_cell.angle_alpha   90.00
_cell.angle_beta   90.00
_cell.angle_gamma   90.00
#
_symmetry.space_group_name_H-M   'P 1'
#
loop_
_entity.id
_entity.type
_entity.pdbx_description
1 polymer ?
#
loop_
_entity_poly.entity_id
_entity_poly.type
_entity_poly.pdbx_seq_one_letter_code
_entity_poly.pdbx_strand_id
1 'polypeptide(L)' 'MKRIVKYRMGCSGSGWGIWDNETGEKVEGCGTRLNALERLYELNGWTKPKRWY' A
#
# COMPACT_ATOMS: atom_id res chain seq x y z
N MET A 1 4.30 -1.97 -21.38
CA MET A 1 3.94 -0.83 -20.51
C MET A 1 4.15 -1.23 -19.06
N LYS A 2 5.07 -0.59 -18.32
CA LYS A 2 5.15 -0.78 -16.86
C LYS A 2 3.87 -0.19 -16.27
N ARG A 3 3.05 -1.00 -15.59
CA ARG A 3 1.97 -0.44 -14.76
C ARG A 3 2.64 0.42 -13.70
N ILE A 4 2.50 1.73 -13.82
CA ILE A 4 2.93 2.65 -12.78
C ILE A 4 2.03 2.35 -11.59
N VAL A 5 2.63 1.90 -10.51
CA VAL A 5 1.92 1.64 -9.26
C VAL A 5 1.50 3.00 -8.70
N LYS A 6 0.19 3.22 -8.55
CA LYS A 6 -0.35 4.50 -8.10
C LYS A 6 -0.09 4.74 -6.61
N TYR A 7 -0.22 3.70 -5.81
CA TYR A 7 -0.02 3.78 -4.37
C TYR A 7 1.14 2.90 -3.94
N ARG A 8 1.99 3.39 -3.04
CA ARG A 8 3.08 2.63 -2.45
C ARG A 8 2.87 2.44 -0.95
N MET A 9 3.28 1.27 -0.47
CA MET A 9 3.42 1.00 0.96
C MET A 9 4.75 1.53 1.48
N GLY A 10 4.75 2.05 2.70
CA GLY A 10 5.96 2.47 3.40
C GLY A 10 5.91 2.18 4.90
N CYS A 11 7.07 2.24 5.55
CA CYS A 11 7.20 2.23 7.00
C CYS A 11 7.70 3.61 7.43
N SER A 12 7.13 4.14 8.51
CA SER A 12 7.44 5.45 9.11
C SER A 12 7.59 5.29 10.62
N GLY A 13 8.07 6.32 11.31
CA GLY A 13 8.27 6.27 12.77
C GLY A 13 7.01 5.93 13.58
N SER A 14 5.81 6.09 13.01
CA SER A 14 4.53 5.76 13.64
C SER A 14 3.90 4.44 13.15
N GLY A 15 4.62 3.65 12.34
CA GLY A 15 4.15 2.38 11.79
C GLY A 15 4.08 2.35 10.27
N TRP A 16 3.20 1.52 9.72
CA TRP A 16 3.04 1.34 8.29
C TRP A 16 2.03 2.32 7.70
N GLY A 17 1.97 2.41 6.38
CA GLY A 17 0.99 3.26 5.71
C GLY A 17 1.03 3.14 4.21
N ILE A 18 0.17 3.93 3.57
CA ILE A 18 0.07 4.07 2.13
C ILE A 18 0.35 5.51 1.75
N TRP A 19 1.16 5.67 0.71
CA TRP A 19 1.50 6.95 0.12
C TRP A 19 1.12 6.94 -1.35
N ASP A 20 0.64 8.08 -1.83
CA ASP A 20 0.45 8.31 -3.25
C ASP A 20 1.83 8.49 -3.91
N ASN A 21 2.03 7.82 -5.04
CA ASN A 21 3.33 7.80 -5.71
C ASN A 21 3.54 9.01 -6.63
N GLU A 22 2.46 9.71 -6.99
CA GLU A 22 2.47 10.94 -7.79
C GLU A 22 2.64 12.16 -6.88
N THR A 23 1.85 12.29 -5.82
CA THR A 23 1.90 13.46 -4.93
C THR A 23 2.90 13.30 -3.78
N GLY A 24 3.26 12.06 -3.42
CA GLY A 24 4.09 11.77 -2.25
C GLY A 24 3.36 11.89 -0.91
N GLU A 25 2.07 12.24 -0.93
CA GLU A 25 1.27 12.43 0.28
C GLU A 25 0.86 11.11 0.91
N LYS A 26 0.69 11.11 2.23
CA LYS A 26 0.19 9.96 2.96
C LYS A 26 -1.32 9.84 2.74
N VAL A 27 -1.74 8.75 2.11
CA VAL A 27 -3.14 8.43 1.87
C VAL A 27 -3.78 7.84 3.12
N GLU A 28 -3.11 6.88 3.75
CA GLU A 28 -3.65 6.16 4.91
C GLU A 28 -2.55 5.70 5.86
N GLY A 29 -2.80 5.73 7.17
CA GLY A 29 -1.94 5.13 8.19
C GLY A 29 -2.41 3.72 8.52
N CYS A 30 -1.48 2.77 8.53
CA CYS A 30 -1.76 1.37 8.84
C CYS A 30 -0.95 0.95 10.07
N GLY A 31 -1.61 0.39 11.08
CA GLY A 31 -0.91 -0.04 12.31
C GLY A 31 0.12 -1.15 12.07
N THR A 32 -0.15 -2.05 11.10
CA THR A 32 0.72 -3.19 10.79
C THR A 32 1.03 -3.27 9.30
N ARG A 33 2.13 -3.98 8.97
CA ARG A 33 2.53 -4.26 7.59
C ARG A 33 1.45 -4.99 6.80
N LEU A 34 0.75 -5.93 7.42
CA LEU A 34 -0.28 -6.73 6.75
C LEU A 34 -1.47 -5.87 6.34
N ASN A 35 -1.96 -5.02 7.23
CA ASN A 35 -3.04 -4.09 6.92
C ASN A 35 -2.63 -3.12 5.78
N ALA A 36 -1.39 -2.62 5.81
CA ALA A 36 -0.86 -1.82 4.70
C ALA A 36 -0.82 -2.60 3.38
N LEU A 37 -0.37 -3.86 3.38
CA LEU A 37 -0.39 -4.71 2.19
C LEU A 37 -1.81 -4.93 1.66
N GLU A 38 -2.79 -5.14 2.53
CA GLU A 38 -4.18 -5.31 2.11
C GLU A 38 -4.74 -4.06 1.46
N ARG A 39 -4.55 -2.89 2.10
CA ARG A 39 -4.96 -1.61 1.53
C ARG A 39 -4.25 -1.30 0.23
N LEU A 40 -2.96 -1.61 0.13
CA LEU A 40 -2.20 -1.45 -1.10
C LEU A 40 -2.81 -2.23 -2.26
N TYR A 41 -3.17 -3.49 -2.03
CA TYR A 41 -3.79 -4.35 -3.05
C TYR A 41 -5.18 -3.86 -3.43
N GLU A 42 -5.99 -3.47 -2.45
CA GLU A 42 -7.34 -2.92 -2.68
C GLU A 42 -7.29 -1.63 -3.50
N LEU A 43 -6.44 -0.68 -3.12
CA LEU A 43 -6.31 0.62 -3.79
C LEU A 43 -5.75 0.51 -5.22
N ASN A 44 -4.85 -0.44 -5.47
CA ASN A 44 -4.32 -0.68 -6.82
C ASN A 44 -5.19 -1.66 -7.64
N GLY A 45 -6.29 -2.19 -7.08
CA GLY A 45 -7.14 -3.17 -7.75
C GLY A 45 -6.42 -4.48 -8.07
N TRP A 46 -5.46 -4.89 -7.24
CA TRP A 46 -4.69 -6.11 -7.43
C TRP A 46 -5.38 -7.32 -6.81
N THR A 47 -5.27 -8.47 -7.47
CA THR A 47 -5.73 -9.73 -6.91
C THR A 47 -4.76 -10.21 -5.83
N LYS A 48 -5.28 -10.45 -4.61
CA LYS A 48 -4.50 -11.06 -3.53
C LYS A 48 -4.06 -12.47 -3.98
N PRO A 49 -2.78 -12.88 -3.76
CA PRO A 49 -2.32 -14.22 -4.12
C PRO A 49 -3.08 -15.29 -3.35
N LYS A 50 -3.16 -16.50 -3.92
CA LYS A 50 -3.92 -17.64 -3.35
C LYS A 50 -3.49 -18.02 -1.93
N ARG A 51 -2.24 -17.73 -1.55
CA ARG A 51 -1.75 -17.85 -0.17
C ARG A 51 -1.47 -16.45 0.35
N TRP A 52 -2.43 -15.91 1.06
CA TRP A 52 -2.36 -14.61 1.73
C TRP A 52 -2.31 -14.93 3.22
N TYR A 53 -1.09 -14.79 3.79
CA TYR A 53 -0.63 -15.15 5.14
C TYR A 53 -0.95 -16.57 5.63
#